data_AF-A0A8H4V3S7-F1
#
_entry.id   AF-A0A8H4V3S7-F1
#
_cell.length_a   1.000
_cell.length_b   1.000
_cell.length_c   1.000
_cell.angle_alpha   90.00
_cell.angle_beta   90.00
_cell.angle_gamma   90.00
#
_symmetry.space_group_name_H-M   'P 1'
#
loop_
_entity.id
_entity.type
_entity.pdbx_description
1 polymer ?
#
loop_
_entity_poly.entity_id
_entity_poly.type
_entity_poly.pdbx_seq_one_letter_code
_entity_poly.pdbx_strand_id
1 'polypeptide(L)'
;MATDTPDVRNLKSWKEAFQYPIPTVRKVEQELRRDIASNREKLRSLVGTRYRELLGTAETIIEMNMESSEVESRLASIGIRCNTNLIGKKSVNLTDINRESTGRTEGEKAFAGQLALLHR
;
A
#
# COMPACT_ATOMS: atom_id res chain seq x y z
N MET A 1 55.52 18.06 31.83
CA MET A 1 55.27 16.61 31.92
C MET A 1 53.92 16.35 31.27
N ALA A 2 53.91 15.61 30.17
CA ALA A 2 52.68 15.26 29.48
C ALA A 2 51.88 14.33 30.40
N THR A 3 50.79 14.85 30.96
CA THR A 3 49.83 14.03 31.69
C THR A 3 48.89 13.47 30.62
N ASP A 4 49.08 12.19 30.30
CA ASP A 4 48.17 11.47 29.41
C ASP A 4 46.74 11.70 29.90
N THR A 5 45.95 12.33 29.05
CA THR A 5 44.51 12.49 29.26
C THR A 5 43.90 11.08 29.30
N PRO A 6 43.32 10.65 30.43
CA PRO A 6 42.72 9.33 30.52
C PRO A 6 41.60 9.22 29.49
N ASP A 7 41.65 8.18 28.67
CA ASP A 7 40.59 7.86 27.74
C ASP A 7 39.31 7.54 28.53
N VAL A 8 38.28 8.37 28.34
CA VAL A 8 37.03 8.35 29.12
C VAL A 8 36.34 6.98 29.06
N ARG A 9 36.57 6.22 27.99
CA ARG A 9 36.00 4.88 27.76
C ARG A 9 36.67 3.76 28.55
N ASN A 10 37.89 3.99 29.06
CA ASN A 10 38.66 2.99 29.79
C ASN A 10 38.57 3.14 31.32
N LEU A 11 37.91 4.19 31.82
CA LEU A 11 37.67 4.36 33.25
C LEU A 11 36.66 3.31 33.74
N LYS A 12 37.12 2.40 34.60
CA LYS A 12 36.25 1.34 35.17
C LYS A 12 35.42 1.86 36.34
N SER A 13 35.89 2.92 37.00
CA SER A 13 35.22 3.56 38.13
C SER A 13 35.36 5.08 38.08
N TRP A 14 34.34 5.80 38.54
CA TRP A 14 34.38 7.27 38.67
C TRP A 14 35.54 7.76 39.55
N LYS A 15 35.99 6.92 40.50
CA LYS A 15 37.09 7.25 41.42
C LYS A 15 38.45 7.36 40.73
N GLU A 16 38.68 6.60 39.65
CA GLU A 16 39.94 6.65 38.88
C GLU A 16 40.12 8.02 38.21
N ALA A 17 39.02 8.67 37.81
CA ALA A 17 39.10 10.01 37.22
C ALA A 17 39.69 11.05 38.20
N PHE A 18 39.42 10.92 39.49
CA PHE A 18 39.90 11.86 40.52
C PHE A 18 41.38 11.65 40.92
N GLN A 19 42.05 10.62 40.39
CA GLN A 19 43.51 10.47 40.54
C GLN A 19 44.29 11.44 39.64
N TYR A 20 43.62 12.04 38.65
CA TYR A 20 44.20 13.02 37.74
C TYR A 20 44.03 14.46 38.25
N PRO A 21 44.89 15.40 37.82
CA PRO A 21 44.74 16.81 38.19
C PRO A 21 43.37 17.38 37.82
N ILE A 22 42.85 18.29 38.65
CA ILE A 22 41.52 18.93 38.47
C ILE A 22 41.27 19.44 37.03
N PRO A 23 42.22 20.08 36.32
CA PRO A 23 42.02 20.52 34.95
C PRO A 23 41.71 19.37 33.98
N THR A 24 42.32 18.20 34.19
CA THR A 24 42.10 17.00 33.38
C THR A 24 40.72 16.43 33.65
N VAL A 25 40.32 16.33 34.92
CA VAL A 25 38.97 15.87 35.31
C VAL A 25 37.88 16.76 34.71
N ARG A 26 38.10 18.07 34.68
CA ARG A 26 37.16 19.03 34.10
C ARG A 26 37.02 18.88 32.57
N LYS A 27 38.08 18.48 31.86
CA LYS A 27 38.00 18.16 30.43
C LYS A 27 37.18 16.89 30.19
N VAL A 28 37.43 15.85 30.99
CA VAL A 28 36.67 14.58 30.95
C VAL A 28 35.18 14.84 31.23
N GLU A 29 34.85 15.70 32.19
CA GLU A 29 33.47 16.06 32.50
C GLU A 29 32.76 16.76 31.33
N GLN A 30 33.44 17.70 30.68
CA GLN A 30 32.90 18.41 29.52
C GLN A 30 32.69 17.47 28.33
N GLU A 31 33.62 16.57 28.09
CA GLU A 31 33.51 15.55 27.04
C GLU A 31 32.35 14.59 27.32
N LEU A 32 32.24 14.08 28.55
CA LEU A 32 31.15 13.20 28.94
C LEU A 32 29.77 13.88 28.81
N ARG A 33 29.66 15.17 29.16
CA ARG A 33 28.41 15.92 28.94
C ARG A 33 28.05 16.04 27.45
N ARG A 34 29.03 16.27 26.59
CA ARG A 34 28.81 16.32 25.14
C ARG A 34 28.37 14.97 24.59
N ASP A 35 28.99 13.89 25.06
CA ASP A 35 28.64 12.53 24.66
C ASP A 35 27.24 12.13 25.12
N ILE A 36 26.85 12.48 26.35
CA ILE A 36 25.49 12.24 26.86
C ILE A 36 24.47 13.00 26.00
N ALA A 37 24.73 14.27 25.67
CA ALA A 37 23.84 15.06 24.82
C ALA A 37 23.73 14.45 23.41
N SER A 38 24.85 14.05 22.81
CA SER A 38 24.92 13.40 21.50
C SER A 38 24.17 12.07 21.49
N ASN A 39 24.39 11.21 22.47
CA ASN A 39 23.71 9.91 22.57
C ASN A 39 22.21 10.07 22.82
N ARG A 40 21.80 11.06 23.62
CA ARG A 40 20.38 11.37 23.82
C ARG A 40 19.70 11.75 22.50
N GLU A 41 20.35 12.58 21.69
CA GLU A 41 19.81 12.97 20.37
C GLU A 41 19.80 11.80 19.39
N LYS A 42 20.85 10.97 19.37
CA LYS A 42 20.90 9.74 18.57
C LYS A 42 19.78 8.77 18.94
N LEU A 43 19.55 8.53 20.23
CA LEU A 43 18.45 7.68 20.70
C LEU A 43 17.09 8.26 20.29
N ARG A 44 16.89 9.57 20.46
CA ARG A 44 15.66 10.24 20.04
C ARG A 44 15.41 10.10 18.54
N SER A 45 16.46 10.24 17.72
CA SER A 45 16.38 10.06 16.27
C SER A 45 16.12 8.61 15.89
N LEU A 46 16.89 7.66 16.43
CA LEU A 46 16.79 6.23 16.12
C LEU A 46 15.40 5.68 16.50
N VAL A 47 14.99 5.94 17.72
CA VAL A 47 13.72 5.47 18.27
C VAL A 47 12.56 6.17 17.57
N GLY A 48 12.66 7.50 17.38
CA GLY A 48 11.63 8.28 16.70
C GLY A 48 11.45 7.92 15.23
N THR A 49 12.49 7.44 14.55
CA THR A 49 12.42 7.02 13.14
C THR A 49 11.86 5.59 13.04
N ARG A 50 12.40 4.65 13.82
CA ARG A 50 11.94 3.25 13.81
C ARG A 50 10.47 3.09 14.23
N TYR A 51 10.03 3.83 15.25
CA TYR A 51 8.62 3.81 15.63
C TYR A 51 7.72 4.43 14.55
N ARG A 52 8.16 5.50 13.87
CA ARG A 52 7.39 6.09 12.77
C ARG A 52 7.32 5.18 11.54
N GLU A 53 8.41 4.49 11.21
CA GLU A 53 8.42 3.47 10.16
C GLU A 53 7.43 2.33 10.49
N LEU A 54 7.45 1.83 11.73
CA LEU A 54 6.53 0.79 12.18
C LEU A 54 5.07 1.25 12.13
N LEU A 55 4.79 2.47 12.58
CA LEU A 55 3.46 3.06 12.55
C LEU A 55 2.96 3.25 11.11
N GLY A 56 3.82 3.77 10.22
CA GLY A 56 3.52 3.92 8.80
C GLY A 56 3.26 2.59 8.11
N THR A 57 4.03 1.55 8.46
CA THR A 57 3.78 0.19 7.96
C THR A 57 2.42 -0.34 8.41
N ALA A 58 2.04 -0.09 9.67
CA ALA A 58 0.73 -0.47 10.19
C ALA A 58 -0.41 0.27 9.46
N GLU A 59 -0.23 1.55 9.15
CA GLU A 59 -1.18 2.34 8.35
C GLU A 59 -1.31 1.80 6.92
N THR A 60 -0.21 1.47 6.26
CA THR A 60 -0.22 0.82 4.94
C THR A 60 -0.98 -0.51 4.96
N ILE A 61 -0.83 -1.32 6.01
CA ILE A 61 -1.60 -2.58 6.15
C ILE A 61 -3.10 -2.32 6.21
N ILE A 62 -3.53 -1.26 6.92
CA ILE A 62 -4.95 -0.89 7.01
C ILE A 62 -5.46 -0.44 5.63
N GLU A 63 -4.69 0.38 4.92
CA GLU A 63 -5.02 0.83 3.57
C GLU A 63 -5.16 -0.35 2.60
N MET A 64 -4.18 -1.26 2.57
CA MET A 64 -4.23 -2.48 1.76
C MET A 64 -5.45 -3.36 2.07
N ASN A 65 -5.89 -3.41 3.32
CA ASN A 65 -7.08 -4.16 3.71
C ASN A 65 -8.36 -3.52 3.15
N MET A 66 -8.48 -2.19 3.24
CA MET A 66 -9.60 -1.45 2.64
C MET A 66 -9.65 -1.66 1.12
N GLU A 67 -8.52 -1.55 0.44
CA GLU A 67 -8.43 -1.80 -1.01
C GLU A 67 -8.79 -3.24 -1.35
N SER A 68 -8.34 -4.23 -0.57
CA SER A 68 -8.69 -5.64 -0.78
C SER A 68 -10.19 -5.87 -0.65
N SER A 69 -10.83 -5.28 0.36
CA SER A 69 -12.29 -5.38 0.54
C SER A 69 -13.06 -4.74 -0.62
N GLU A 70 -12.57 -3.62 -1.16
CA GLU A 70 -13.17 -3.01 -2.35
C GLU A 70 -13.03 -3.92 -3.58
N VAL A 71 -11.85 -4.50 -3.80
CA VAL A 71 -11.60 -5.45 -4.89
C VAL A 71 -12.52 -6.65 -4.77
N GLU A 72 -12.66 -7.24 -3.57
CA GLU A 72 -13.57 -8.35 -3.31
C GLU A 72 -15.03 -8.00 -3.65
N SER A 73 -15.50 -6.83 -3.23
CA SER A 73 -16.85 -6.35 -3.54
C SER A 73 -17.08 -6.19 -5.04
N ARG A 74 -16.11 -5.60 -5.75
CA ARG A 74 -16.14 -5.48 -7.21
C ARG A 74 -16.17 -6.86 -7.87
N LEU A 75 -15.34 -7.80 -7.41
CA LEU A 75 -15.28 -9.15 -7.95
C LEU A 75 -16.58 -9.92 -7.72
N ALA A 76 -17.18 -9.79 -6.53
CA ALA A 76 -18.49 -10.36 -6.21
C ALA A 76 -19.58 -9.80 -7.14
N SER A 77 -19.56 -8.49 -7.40
CA SER A 77 -20.49 -7.85 -8.32
C SER A 77 -20.35 -8.38 -9.76
N ILE A 78 -19.10 -8.59 -10.22
CA ILE A 78 -18.79 -9.17 -11.52
C ILE A 78 -19.29 -10.62 -11.55
N GLY A 79 -19.04 -11.41 -10.51
CA GLY A 79 -19.52 -12.80 -10.39
C GLY A 79 -21.04 -12.91 -10.52
N ILE A 80 -21.78 -12.02 -9.86
CA ILE A 80 -23.26 -11.97 -9.98
C ILE A 80 -23.68 -11.61 -11.40
N ARG A 81 -23.07 -10.59 -12.01
CA ARG A 81 -23.41 -10.13 -13.37
C ARG A 81 -23.01 -11.13 -14.46
N CYS A 82 -21.96 -11.90 -14.22
CA CYS A 82 -21.44 -12.92 -15.12
C CYS A 82 -22.04 -14.31 -14.87
N ASN A 83 -23.11 -14.41 -14.08
CA ASN A 83 -23.83 -15.66 -13.89
C ASN A 83 -24.27 -16.22 -15.26
N THR A 84 -23.73 -17.38 -15.61
CA THR A 84 -23.91 -18.03 -16.91
C THR A 84 -25.38 -18.28 -17.25
N ASN A 85 -26.23 -18.49 -16.25
CA ASN A 85 -27.67 -18.61 -16.43
C ASN A 85 -28.34 -17.29 -16.82
N LEU A 86 -27.87 -16.15 -16.29
CA LEU A 86 -28.37 -14.82 -16.66
C LEU A 86 -27.85 -14.41 -18.05
N ILE A 87 -26.56 -14.66 -18.33
CA ILE A 87 -25.97 -14.40 -19.65
C ILE A 87 -26.64 -15.26 -20.72
N GLY A 88 -26.83 -16.56 -20.46
CA GLY A 88 -27.48 -17.48 -21.39
C GLY A 88 -28.92 -17.09 -21.71
N LYS A 89 -29.70 -16.67 -20.71
CA LYS A 89 -31.06 -16.13 -20.94
C LYS A 89 -31.04 -14.86 -21.79
N LYS A 90 -30.09 -13.95 -21.52
CA LYS A 90 -29.94 -12.71 -22.30
C LYS A 90 -29.50 -12.99 -23.74
N SER A 91 -28.63 -13.97 -23.97
CA SER A 91 -28.20 -14.33 -25.32
C SER A 91 -29.32 -15.01 -26.11
N VAL A 92 -30.12 -15.89 -25.48
CA VAL A 92 -31.28 -16.52 -26.14
C VAL A 92 -32.31 -15.47 -26.54
N ASN A 93 -32.67 -14.55 -25.63
CA ASN A 93 -33.58 -13.46 -25.95
C ASN A 93 -33.05 -12.58 -27.09
N LEU A 94 -31.75 -12.30 -27.14
CA LEU A 94 -31.14 -11.53 -28.21
C LEU A 94 -31.21 -12.26 -29.56
N THR A 95 -30.98 -13.58 -29.57
CA THR A 95 -31.12 -14.38 -30.80
C THR A 95 -32.56 -14.45 -31.28
N ASP A 96 -33.54 -14.54 -30.36
CA ASP A 96 -34.96 -14.57 -30.71
C ASP A 96 -35.43 -13.24 -31.32
N ILE A 97 -35.06 -12.09 -30.72
CA ILE A 97 -35.38 -10.76 -31.27
C ILE A 97 -34.76 -10.59 -32.66
N ASN A 98 -33.51 -11.02 -32.84
CA ASN A 98 -32.83 -10.89 -34.12
C ASN A 98 -33.46 -11.78 -35.19
N ARG A 99 -33.87 -13.01 -34.82
CA ARG A 99 -34.58 -13.93 -35.71
C ARG A 99 -35.96 -13.41 -36.11
N GLU A 100 -36.70 -12.82 -35.18
CA GLU A 100 -37.99 -12.18 -35.45
C GLU A 100 -37.85 -10.99 -36.41
N SER A 101 -36.83 -10.15 -36.20
CA SER A 101 -36.54 -9.02 -37.08
C SER A 101 -36.15 -9.47 -38.50
N THR A 102 -35.34 -10.52 -38.62
CA THR A 102 -34.91 -11.07 -39.92
C THR A 102 -36.09 -11.69 -40.67
N GLY A 103 -36.91 -12.50 -39.99
CA GLY A 103 -38.09 -13.13 -40.58
C GLY A 103 -39.14 -12.12 -41.07
N ARG A 104 -39.28 -10.98 -40.38
CA ARG A 104 -40.15 -9.89 -40.81
C ARG A 104 -39.67 -9.25 -42.12
N THR A 105 -38.36 -9.01 -42.26
CA THR A 105 -37.80 -8.48 -43.51
C THR A 105 -37.86 -9.48 -44.67
N GLU A 106 -37.72 -10.78 -44.40
CA GLU A 106 -37.87 -11.82 -45.42
C GLU A 106 -39.31 -11.94 -45.90
N GLY A 107 -40.29 -11.85 -45.00
CA GLY A 107 -41.71 -11.84 -45.33
C GLY A 107 -42.10 -10.62 -46.19
N GLU A 108 -41.62 -9.43 -45.84
CA GLU A 108 -41.83 -8.21 -46.63
C GLU A 108 -41.22 -8.32 -48.04
N LYS A 109 -40.01 -8.88 -48.16
CA LYS A 109 -39.36 -9.11 -49.46
C LYS A 109 -40.09 -10.15 -50.31
N ALA A 110 -40.54 -11.25 -49.70
CA ALA A 110 -41.28 -12.30 -50.39
C ALA A 110 -42.64 -11.79 -50.91
N PHE A 111 -43.35 -11.01 -50.08
CA PHE A 111 -44.60 -10.38 -50.47
C PHE A 111 -44.42 -9.37 -51.61
N ALA A 112 -43.39 -8.51 -51.55
CA ALA A 112 -43.05 -7.59 -52.63
C ALA A 112 -42.73 -8.32 -53.95
N GLY A 113 -42.01 -9.45 -53.88
CA GLY A 113 -41.74 -10.30 -55.04
C GLY A 113 -43.00 -10.91 -55.67
N GLN A 114 -43.94 -11.40 -54.84
CA GLN A 114 -45.23 -11.92 -55.32
C GLN A 114 -46.08 -10.83 -55.98
N LEU A 115 -46.12 -9.62 -55.41
CA LEU A 115 -46.81 -8.46 -56.00
C LEU A 115 -46.21 -8.06 -57.35
N ALA A 116 -44.88 -8.08 -57.46
CA ALA A 116 -44.20 -7.77 -58.72
C ALA A 116 -44.52 -8.76 -59.83
N LEU A 117 -44.71 -10.05 -59.50
CA LEU A 117 -45.11 -11.08 -60.46
C LEU A 117 -46.57 -10.96 -60.88
N LEU A 118 -47.45 -10.47 -60.00
CA LEU A 118 -48.87 -10.27 -60.28
C LEU A 118 -49.16 -9.07 -61.18
N HIS A 119 -48.22 -8.11 -61.25
CA HIS A 119 -48.37 -6.86 -62.00
C HIS A 119 -47.77 -6.93 -63.43
N ARG A 120 -47.54 -8.14 -63.94
CA ARG A 120 -47.13 -8.43 -65.33
C ARG A 120 -48.25 -9.15 -66.07
#